data_AF-A0A419KL94-F1
#
_entry.id   AF-A0A419KL94-F1
#
_cell.length_a   1.000
_cell.length_b   1.000
_cell.length_c   1.000
_cell.angle_alpha   90.00
_cell.angle_beta   90.00
_cell.angle_gamma   90.00
#
_symmetry.space_group_name_H-M   'P 1'
#
loop_
_entity.id
_entity.type
_entity.pdbx_description
1 polymer ?
#
loop_
_entity_poly.entity_id
_entity_poly.type
_entity_poly.pdbx_seq_one_letter_code
_entity_poly.pdbx_strand_id
1 'polypeptide(L)'
;MVREFLEIEDIETFRRVAEESPLVIRRDPFLFAQYFAMMFFINLSEIHREDVRKLFEALKGKTIVIKDIVEASTLSEFIKKKEADIDASSQP
;
A
#
# COMPACT_ATOMS: atom_id res chain seq x y z
N MET A 1 -19.00 -2.61 6.88
CA MET A 1 -18.89 -1.15 6.69
C MET A 1 -18.23 -0.93 5.34
N VAL A 2 -18.86 -0.18 4.44
CA VAL A 2 -18.31 0.09 3.10
C VAL A 2 -17.07 0.98 3.27
N ARG A 3 -15.95 0.58 2.67
CA ARG A 3 -14.76 1.43 2.55
C ARG A 3 -14.82 2.07 1.17
N GLU A 4 -14.98 3.38 1.11
CA GLU A 4 -14.88 4.12 -0.14
C GLU A 4 -13.40 4.39 -0.45
N PHE A 5 -12.99 4.06 -1.67
CA PHE A 5 -11.66 4.31 -2.18
C PHE A 5 -11.74 5.43 -3.20
N LEU A 6 -10.97 6.50 -2.97
CA LEU A 6 -10.98 7.71 -3.76
C LEU A 6 -9.70 7.76 -4.60
N GLU A 7 -9.84 7.59 -5.90
CA GLU A 7 -8.71 7.72 -6.83
C GLU A 7 -8.36 9.20 -7.02
N ILE A 8 -7.06 9.50 -6.99
CA ILE A 8 -6.51 10.81 -7.29
C ILE A 8 -5.68 10.69 -8.56
N GLU A 9 -6.04 11.47 -9.58
CA GLU A 9 -5.32 11.50 -10.87
C GLU A 9 -4.00 12.27 -10.80
N ASP A 10 -3.95 13.32 -9.98
CA ASP A 10 -2.80 14.23 -9.88
C ASP A 10 -1.86 13.87 -8.71
N ILE A 11 -0.57 13.74 -9.03
CA ILE A 11 0.46 13.34 -8.07
C ILE A 11 0.69 14.37 -6.96
N GLU A 12 0.59 15.67 -7.26
CA GLU A 12 0.75 16.73 -6.26
C GLU A 12 -0.42 16.72 -5.26
N THR A 13 -1.64 16.45 -5.74
CA THR A 13 -2.82 16.29 -4.90
C THR A 13 -2.71 15.05 -4.02
N PHE A 14 -2.27 13.91 -4.56
CA PHE A 14 -2.01 12.72 -3.76
C PHE A 14 -0.95 12.97 -2.71
N ARG A 15 0.15 13.66 -3.08
CA ARG A 15 1.23 14.02 -2.16
C ARG A 15 0.72 14.81 -0.96
N ARG A 16 -0.15 15.81 -1.15
CA ARG A 16 -0.72 16.60 -0.03
C ARG A 16 -1.51 15.73 0.94
N VAL A 17 -2.35 14.82 0.42
CA VAL A 17 -3.11 13.89 1.26
C VAL A 17 -2.18 12.91 2.00
N ALA A 18 -1.18 12.38 1.30
CA ALA A 18 -0.17 11.50 1.87
C ALA A 18 0.74 12.20 2.89
N GLU A 19 0.93 13.52 2.77
CA GLU A 19 1.67 14.33 3.71
C GLU A 19 0.99 14.40 5.09
N GLU A 20 -0.33 14.55 5.10
CA GLU A 20 -1.17 14.58 6.31
C GLU A 20 -1.54 13.18 6.83
N SER A 21 -1.38 12.15 6.01
CA SER A 21 -1.67 10.78 6.40
C SER A 21 -0.64 10.25 7.42
N PRO A 22 -1.08 9.53 8.48
CA PRO A 22 -0.15 8.89 9.41
C PRO A 22 0.67 7.79 8.74
N LEU A 23 0.18 7.22 7.64
CA LEU A 23 0.82 6.11 6.95
C LEU A 23 0.45 6.06 5.47
N VAL A 24 1.45 5.82 4.62
CA VAL A 24 1.28 5.54 3.19
C VAL A 24 1.58 4.07 2.93
N ILE A 25 0.65 3.36 2.30
CA ILE A 25 0.78 1.94 1.97
C ILE A 25 1.12 1.81 0.49
N ARG A 26 2.21 1.12 0.18
CA ARG A 26 2.60 0.79 -1.19
C ARG A 26 2.23 -0.65 -1.52
N ARG A 27 1.42 -0.80 -2.57
CA ARG A 27 1.14 -2.08 -3.23
C ARG A 27 1.19 -1.85 -4.73
N ASP A 28 2.39 -2.07 -5.31
CA ASP A 28 2.66 -1.72 -6.70
C ASP A 28 1.58 -2.24 -7.67
N PRO A 29 1.13 -1.40 -8.64
CA PRO A 29 1.58 -0.03 -8.92
C PRO A 29 0.91 1.07 -8.07
N PHE A 30 0.12 0.73 -7.06
CA PHE A 30 -0.69 1.68 -6.30
C PHE A 30 -0.02 2.19 -5.03
N LEU A 31 -0.31 3.44 -4.70
CA LEU A 31 -0.09 4.00 -3.37
C LEU A 31 -1.42 4.35 -2.74
N PHE A 32 -1.55 4.09 -1.44
CA PHE A 32 -2.71 4.41 -0.64
C PHE A 32 -2.33 5.31 0.52
N ALA A 33 -3.15 6.30 0.81
CA ALA A 33 -3.03 7.17 1.97
C ALA A 33 -4.38 7.26 2.67
N GLN A 34 -4.39 6.99 3.98
CA GLN A 34 -5.60 7.16 4.78
C GLN A 34 -5.67 8.58 5.34
N TYR A 35 -6.77 9.27 5.10
CA TYR A 35 -7.06 10.55 5.71
C TYR A 35 -8.46 10.50 6.33
N PHE A 36 -8.51 10.57 7.67
CA PHE A 36 -9.71 10.24 8.46
C PHE A 36 -10.31 8.87 8.10
N ALA A 37 -11.57 8.84 7.67
CA ALA A 37 -12.31 7.63 7.32
C ALA A 37 -12.17 7.25 5.82
N MET A 38 -11.47 8.06 5.04
CA MET A 38 -11.35 7.90 3.59
C MET A 38 -10.01 7.28 3.23
N MET A 39 -10.04 6.38 2.24
CA MET A 39 -8.83 5.79 1.66
C MET A 39 -8.60 6.42 0.28
N PHE A 40 -7.57 7.24 0.16
CA PHE A 40 -7.17 7.81 -1.12
C PHE A 40 -6.12 6.94 -1.78
N PHE A 41 -6.13 6.84 -3.10
CA PHE A 41 -5.11 6.11 -3.83
C PHE A 41 -4.73 6.76 -5.16
N ILE A 42 -3.55 6.42 -5.66
CA ILE A 42 -3.07 6.81 -6.99
C ILE A 42 -2.43 5.60 -7.67
N ASN A 43 -2.66 5.46 -8.97
CA ASN A 43 -1.97 4.49 -9.82
C ASN A 43 -0.68 5.08 -10.40
N LEU A 44 0.47 4.52 -10.03
CA LEU A 44 1.76 5.02 -10.51
C LEU A 44 2.14 4.52 -11.91
N SER A 45 1.37 3.60 -12.53
CA SER A 45 1.75 3.00 -13.82
C SER A 45 1.80 4.00 -14.98
N GLU A 46 1.06 5.10 -14.87
CA GLU A 46 0.93 6.13 -15.91
C GLU A 46 1.73 7.40 -15.60
N ILE A 47 2.45 7.41 -14.48
CA ILE A 47 3.17 8.59 -13.98
C ILE A 47 4.64 8.53 -14.40
N HIS A 48 5.19 9.69 -14.78
CA HIS A 48 6.59 9.79 -15.12
C HIS A 48 7.49 9.39 -13.95
N ARG A 49 8.52 8.58 -14.24
CA ARG A 49 9.40 7.97 -13.23
C ARG A 49 10.05 9.00 -12.30
N GLU A 50 10.38 10.18 -12.81
CA GLU A 50 10.98 11.25 -12.01
C GLU A 50 10.02 11.79 -10.95
N ASP A 51 8.73 11.90 -11.26
CA ASP A 51 7.74 12.43 -10.31
C ASP A 51 7.38 11.37 -9.27
N VAL A 52 7.32 10.10 -9.67
CA VAL A 52 7.25 8.98 -8.73
C VAL A 52 8.42 9.00 -7.75
N ARG A 53 9.65 9.26 -8.24
CA ARG A 53 10.83 9.35 -7.39
C ARG A 53 10.71 10.51 -6.39
N LYS A 54 10.33 11.71 -6.83
CA LYS A 54 10.13 12.89 -5.96
C LYS A 54 9.07 12.61 -4.90
N LEU A 55 7.97 11.94 -5.26
CA LEU A 55 6.93 11.54 -4.32
C LEU A 55 7.49 10.62 -3.23
N PHE A 56 8.26 9.59 -3.59
CA PHE A 56 8.88 8.71 -2.60
C PHE A 56 9.93 9.42 -1.73
N GLU A 57 10.66 10.39 -2.27
CA GLU A 57 11.58 11.22 -1.49
C GLU A 57 10.82 12.09 -0.48
N ALA A 58 9.69 12.69 -0.86
CA ALA A 58 8.83 13.47 0.03
C ALA A 58 8.14 12.62 1.11
N LEU A 59 7.75 11.39 0.78
CA LEU A 59 7.07 10.45 1.69
C LEU A 59 8.04 9.51 2.43
N LYS A 60 9.34 9.85 2.43
CA LYS A 60 10.37 9.06 3.10
C LYS A 60 10.10 9.03 4.61
N GLY A 61 10.00 7.82 5.17
CA GLY A 61 9.77 7.60 6.60
C GLY A 61 8.32 7.30 7.00
N LYS A 62 7.35 7.48 6.10
CA LYS A 62 5.93 7.10 6.33
C LYS A 62 5.40 6.04 5.36
N THR A 63 6.21 5.65 4.38
CA THR A 63 5.80 4.66 3.38
C THR A 63 6.11 3.26 3.87
N ILE A 64 5.09 2.39 3.99
CA ILE A 64 5.23 0.95 4.23
C ILE A 64 5.00 0.20 2.93
N VAL A 65 5.88 -0.74 2.63
CA VAL A 65 5.76 -1.63 1.47
C VAL A 65 5.11 -2.93 1.89
N ILE A 66 3.98 -3.27 1.26
CA ILE A 66 3.27 -4.53 1.53
C ILE A 66 3.81 -5.62 0.62
N LYS A 67 4.42 -6.65 1.21
CA LYS A 67 4.90 -7.84 0.48
C LYS A 67 3.75 -8.78 0.13
N ASP A 68 2.86 -9.02 1.08
CA ASP A 68 1.79 -10.01 0.98
C ASP A 68 0.62 -9.63 1.88
N ILE A 69 -0.59 -10.04 1.51
CA ILE A 69 -1.82 -9.83 2.29
C ILE A 69 -2.41 -11.21 2.55
N VAL A 70 -2.49 -11.57 3.82
CA VAL A 70 -3.12 -12.83 4.23
C VAL A 70 -4.43 -12.56 4.91
N GLU A 71 -5.49 -13.06 4.30
CA GLU A 71 -6.81 -13.11 4.93
C GLU A 71 -6.92 -14.42 5.72
N ALA A 72 -7.28 -14.31 7.00
CA ALA A 72 -7.50 -15.45 7.87
C ALA A 72 -8.58 -15.10 8.89
N SER A 73 -9.46 -16.05 9.16
CA SER A 73 -10.54 -15.91 10.14
C SER A 73 -10.06 -16.13 11.59
N THR A 74 -8.93 -16.82 11.78
CA THR A 74 -8.34 -17.10 13.09
C THR A 74 -6.81 -17.06 13.08
N LEU A 75 -6.19 -16.89 14.24
CA LEU A 75 -4.73 -16.97 14.40
C LEU A 75 -4.18 -18.33 13.95
N SER A 76 -4.87 -19.42 14.31
CA SER A 76 -4.45 -20.78 13.93
C SER A 76 -4.49 -20.98 12.42
N GLU A 77 -5.49 -20.43 11.73
CA GLU A 77 -5.55 -20.45 10.27
C GLU A 77 -4.40 -19.64 9.66
N PHE A 78 -4.13 -18.45 10.18
CA PHE A 78 -3.02 -17.61 9.72
C PHE A 78 -1.68 -18.34 9.85
N ILE A 79 -1.40 -18.96 11.00
CA ILE A 79 -0.16 -19.70 11.25
C ILE A 79 -0.02 -20.86 10.26
N LYS A 80 -1.06 -21.67 10.08
CA LYS A 80 -1.04 -22.79 9.12
C LYS A 80 -0.75 -22.34 7.69
N LYS A 81 -1.35 -21.23 7.25
CA LYS A 81 -1.07 -20.65 5.93
C LYS A 81 0.39 -20.25 5.80
N LYS A 82 0.97 -19.64 6.86
CA LYS A 82 2.38 -19.22 6.84
C LYS A 82 3.36 -20.38 6.91
N GLU A 83 3.06 -21.44 7.66
CA GLU A 83 3.86 -22.67 7.67
C GLU A 83 3.87 -23.33 6.28
N ALA A 84 2.71 -23.43 5.63
CA ALA A 84 2.59 -23.98 4.27
C ALA A 84 3.37 -23.16 3.22
N ASP A 85 3.34 -21.82 3.30
CA ASP A 85 4.12 -20.94 2.42
C ASP A 85 5.64 -21.20 2.54
N ILE A 86 6.13 -21.43 3.77
CA ILE A 86 7.54 -21.71 4.05
C ILE A 86 7.94 -23.07 3.47
N ASP A 87 7.10 -24.09 3.65
CA ASP A 87 7.34 -25.43 3.12
C ASP A 87 7.35 -25.45 1.58
N ALA A 88 6.42 -24.73 0.94
CA ALA A 88 6.35 -24.60 -0.52
C ALA A 88 7.55 -23.85 -1.11
N SER A 89 8.09 -22.87 -0.38
CA SER A 89 9.28 -22.12 -0.79
C SER A 89 10.60 -22.88 -0.60
N SER A 90 10.55 -24.02 0.11
CA SER A 90 11.71 -24.85 0.46
C SER A 90 11.89 -26.07 -0.45
N GLN A 91 10.99 -26.28 -1.40
CA GLN A 91 11.11 -27.33 -2.42
C GLN A 91 11.74 -26.76 -3.71
N PRO A 92 12.84 -27.35 -4.21
CA PRO A 92 13.59 -26.86 -5.37
C PRO A 92 12.88 -27.04 -6.71
#